data_AF-M3H9Z7-F1
#
_entry.id   AF-M3H9Z7-F1
#
_cell.length_a   1.000
_cell.length_b   1.000
_cell.length_c   1.000
_cell.angle_alpha   90.00
_cell.angle_beta   90.00
_cell.angle_gamma   90.00
#
_symmetry.space_group_name_H-M   'P 1'
#
loop_
_entity.id
_entity.type
_entity.pdbx_description
1 polymer ?
#
loop_
_entity_poly.entity_id
_entity_poly.type
_entity_poly.pdbx_seq_one_letter_code
_entity_poly.pdbx_strand_id
1 'polypeptide(L)'
;MIRKRFFILLLSSFFVWNTLDAQSVTPAISSKTNSKTTKEEILIRRKMLDFHQLSGFITLGLWLATNLEGEKAKDSLYRKSDEYAKILLLTRPEYSNNDPLYSVSLFQGLDQNSIAATYFLFKDPANNFPLYFALKSNEEWEAKHSGSFHKQLAYSTFGMYLLTAGLAFLLLKEL
;
A
#
# COMPACT_ATOMS: atom_id res chain seq x y z
N MET A 1 -16.37 27.13 0.79
CA MET A 1 -15.94 25.71 0.75
C MET A 1 -16.14 25.04 -0.63
N ILE A 2 -17.15 25.42 -1.42
CA ILE A 2 -17.44 24.84 -2.75
C ILE A 2 -16.33 25.03 -3.81
N ARG A 3 -15.64 26.18 -3.83
CA ARG A 3 -14.57 26.46 -4.82
C ARG A 3 -13.37 25.52 -4.77
N LYS A 4 -13.02 24.98 -3.59
CA LYS A 4 -11.88 24.05 -3.43
C LYS A 4 -12.21 22.63 -3.91
N ARG A 5 -13.48 22.21 -3.83
CA ARG A 5 -13.94 20.89 -4.32
C ARG A 5 -14.02 20.85 -5.85
N PHE A 6 -14.35 21.97 -6.48
CA PHE A 6 -14.37 22.10 -7.95
C PHE A 6 -12.99 21.96 -8.58
N PHE A 7 -11.94 22.51 -7.96
CA PHE A 7 -10.57 22.38 -8.45
C PHE A 7 -10.03 20.93 -8.37
N ILE A 8 -10.44 20.16 -7.37
CA ILE A 8 -10.05 18.75 -7.22
C ILE A 8 -10.75 17.89 -8.29
N LEU A 9 -12.02 18.16 -8.58
CA LEU A 9 -12.76 17.49 -9.67
C LEU A 9 -12.18 17.83 -11.05
N LEU A 10 -11.74 19.07 -11.27
CA LEU A 10 -11.14 19.48 -12.54
C LEU A 10 -9.74 18.88 -12.75
N LEU A 11 -8.96 18.68 -11.67
CA LEU A 11 -7.68 17.97 -11.75
C LEU A 11 -7.86 16.47 -12.04
N SER A 12 -8.92 15.83 -11.49
CA SER A 12 -9.18 14.41 -11.79
C SER A 12 -9.63 14.18 -13.23
N SER A 13 -10.32 15.14 -13.86
CA SER A 13 -10.77 15.02 -15.25
C SER A 13 -9.64 15.08 -16.27
N PHE A 14 -8.49 15.66 -15.92
CA PHE A 14 -7.32 15.72 -16.82
C PHE A 14 -6.50 14.42 -16.84
N PHE A 15 -6.65 13.54 -15.85
CA PHE A 15 -5.91 12.27 -15.80
C PHE A 15 -6.64 11.08 -16.42
N VAL A 16 -7.96 11.15 -16.60
CA VAL A 16 -8.75 10.02 -17.12
C VAL A 16 -8.65 9.90 -18.65
N TRP A 17 -8.38 10.99 -19.38
CA TRP A 17 -8.47 10.96 -20.85
C TRP A 17 -7.26 10.39 -21.60
N ASN A 18 -6.12 10.14 -20.94
CA ASN A 18 -4.91 9.65 -21.62
C ASN A 18 -4.68 8.14 -21.50
N THR A 19 -5.65 7.35 -21.03
CA THR A 19 -5.47 5.90 -20.81
C THR A 19 -6.16 4.98 -21.82
N LEU A 20 -6.70 5.51 -22.91
CA LEU A 20 -7.55 4.74 -23.85
C LEU A 20 -7.07 4.68 -25.31
N ASP A 21 -5.76 4.84 -25.56
CA ASP A 21 -5.16 4.42 -26.84
C ASP A 21 -3.79 3.75 -26.58
N ALA A 22 -3.82 2.58 -25.94
CA ALA A 22 -2.74 1.61 -26.08
C ALA A 22 -2.87 0.91 -27.45
N GLN A 23 -2.84 1.69 -28.53
CA GLN A 23 -2.78 1.14 -29.87
C GLN A 23 -1.35 0.60 -30.05
N SER A 24 -1.23 -0.69 -30.38
CA SER A 24 0.05 -1.29 -30.75
C SER A 24 0.57 -0.56 -31.99
N VAL A 25 1.43 0.44 -31.78
CA VAL A 25 2.12 1.10 -32.87
C VAL A 25 3.08 0.08 -33.46
N THR A 26 2.64 -0.62 -34.50
CA THR A 26 3.54 -1.25 -35.46
C THR A 26 4.52 -0.17 -35.90
N PRO A 27 5.85 -0.39 -35.77
CA PRO A 27 6.81 0.63 -36.11
C PRO A 27 6.67 0.91 -37.61
N ALA A 28 6.11 2.08 -37.94
CA ALA A 28 6.21 2.62 -39.28
C ALA A 28 7.71 2.75 -39.55
N ILE A 29 8.19 2.02 -40.55
CA ILE A 29 9.57 2.12 -41.03
C ILE A 29 9.69 3.52 -41.65
N SER A 30 9.97 4.50 -40.79
CA SER A 30 10.46 5.80 -41.22
C SER A 30 11.79 5.54 -41.90
N SER A 31 11.88 5.92 -43.18
CA SER A 31 13.12 5.87 -43.94
C SER A 31 14.17 6.68 -43.19
N LYS A 32 15.03 5.98 -42.45
CA LYS A 32 16.18 6.56 -41.76
C LYS A 32 17.02 7.32 -42.79
N THR A 33 16.92 8.64 -42.76
CA THR A 33 18.04 9.48 -43.17
C THR A 33 19.19 9.07 -42.25
N ASN A 34 20.23 8.44 -42.82
CA ASN A 34 21.44 8.05 -42.12
C ASN A 34 22.17 9.32 -41.63
N SER A 35 21.69 9.98 -40.57
CA SER A 35 22.53 10.86 -39.79
C SER A 35 23.55 9.97 -39.07
N LYS A 36 24.84 10.27 -39.25
CA LYS A 36 25.90 9.56 -38.53
C LYS A 36 25.75 9.92 -37.06
N THR A 37 25.11 9.04 -36.27
CA THR A 37 25.01 9.20 -34.82
C THR A 37 26.41 9.42 -34.25
N THR A 38 26.62 10.55 -33.57
CA THR A 38 27.93 10.87 -32.98
C THR A 38 28.20 9.96 -31.78
N LYS A 39 29.49 9.72 -31.47
CA LYS A 39 29.88 8.93 -30.29
C LYS A 39 29.28 9.51 -29.00
N GLU A 40 29.13 10.83 -28.95
CA GLU A 40 28.53 11.56 -27.83
C GLU A 40 27.04 11.21 -27.64
N GLU A 41 26.26 11.19 -28.71
CA GLU A 41 24.84 10.76 -28.68
C GLU A 41 24.70 9.31 -28.17
N ILE A 42 25.58 8.40 -28.62
CA ILE A 42 25.57 7.00 -28.16
C ILE A 42 25.87 6.92 -26.66
N LEU A 43 26.82 7.71 -26.16
CA LEU A 43 27.16 7.75 -24.72
C LEU A 43 26.00 8.33 -23.89
N ILE A 44 25.34 9.38 -24.37
CA ILE A 44 24.18 9.98 -23.72
C ILE A 44 23.03 8.97 -23.62
N ARG A 45 22.72 8.26 -24.72
CA ARG A 45 21.66 7.24 -24.73
C ARG A 45 21.94 6.09 -23.77
N ARG A 46 23.19 5.60 -23.70
CA ARG A 46 23.58 4.56 -22.73
C ARG A 46 23.39 5.04 -21.31
N LYS A 47 23.87 6.25 -21.00
CA LYS A 47 23.70 6.85 -19.67
C LYS A 47 22.21 6.99 -19.30
N MET A 48 21.36 7.44 -20.23
CA MET A 48 19.92 7.51 -20.00
C MET A 48 19.28 6.13 -19.79
N LEU A 49 19.71 5.12 -20.54
CA LEU A 49 19.26 3.74 -20.36
C LEU A 49 19.65 3.20 -18.97
N ASP A 50 20.89 3.43 -18.53
CA ASP A 50 21.37 3.02 -17.21
C ASP A 50 20.54 3.68 -16.09
N PHE A 51 20.23 4.98 -16.23
CA PHE A 51 19.34 5.68 -15.29
C PHE A 51 17.90 5.15 -15.32
N HIS A 52 17.37 4.83 -16.51
CA HIS A 52 16.05 4.23 -16.63
C HIS A 52 15.98 2.85 -15.95
N GLN A 53 16.99 2.00 -16.15
CA GLN A 53 17.05 0.69 -15.49
C GLN A 53 17.17 0.83 -13.97
N LEU A 54 18.07 1.70 -13.49
CA LEU A 54 18.25 1.95 -12.06
C LEU A 54 16.97 2.48 -11.41
N SER A 55 16.32 3.47 -12.04
CA SER A 55 15.05 4.01 -11.55
C SER A 55 13.92 2.99 -11.58
N GLY A 56 13.89 2.11 -12.59
CA GLY A 56 12.98 0.96 -12.64
C GLY A 56 13.16 0.00 -11.46
N PHE A 57 14.40 -0.38 -11.12
CA PHE A 57 14.67 -1.24 -9.96
C PHE A 57 14.29 -0.58 -8.64
N ILE A 58 14.57 0.71 -8.47
CA ILE A 58 14.17 1.47 -7.28
C ILE A 58 12.64 1.51 -7.17
N THR A 59 11.95 1.75 -8.29
CA THR A 59 10.48 1.76 -8.35
C THR A 59 9.90 0.42 -7.90
N LEU A 60 10.46 -0.70 -8.39
CA LEU A 60 10.03 -2.04 -7.99
C LEU A 60 10.27 -2.28 -6.50
N GLY A 61 11.43 -1.88 -5.97
CA GLY A 61 11.74 -2.00 -4.54
C GLY A 61 10.76 -1.20 -3.66
N LEU A 62 10.47 0.05 -4.06
CA LEU A 62 9.49 0.88 -3.37
C LEU A 62 8.07 0.30 -3.47
N TRP A 63 7.68 -0.25 -4.62
CA TRP A 63 6.40 -0.91 -4.80
C TRP A 63 6.25 -2.13 -3.87
N LEU A 64 7.27 -2.99 -3.79
CA LEU A 64 7.28 -4.13 -2.86
C LEU A 64 7.16 -3.65 -1.40
N ALA A 65 7.97 -2.67 -1.00
CA ALA A 65 7.92 -2.10 0.35
C ALA A 65 6.54 -1.50 0.66
N THR A 66 5.93 -0.82 -0.31
CA THR A 66 4.58 -0.27 -0.20
C THR A 66 3.57 -1.38 0.08
N ASN A 67 3.59 -2.47 -0.67
CA ASN A 67 2.66 -3.59 -0.46
C ASN A 67 2.86 -4.27 0.89
N LEU A 68 4.11 -4.53 1.29
CA LEU A 68 4.42 -5.14 2.59
C LEU A 68 3.91 -4.29 3.76
N GLU A 69 4.14 -2.97 3.71
CA GLU A 69 3.62 -2.09 4.77
C GLU A 69 2.09 -1.96 4.71
N GLY A 70 1.50 -2.03 3.51
CA GLY A 70 0.04 -2.05 3.35
C GLY A 70 -0.61 -3.28 3.98
N GLU A 71 -0.01 -4.45 3.79
CA GLU A 71 -0.45 -5.69 4.44
C GLU A 71 -0.28 -5.61 5.96
N LYS A 72 0.86 -5.09 6.44
CA LYS A 72 1.10 -4.89 7.87
C LYS A 72 0.08 -3.95 8.52
N ALA A 73 -0.25 -2.84 7.87
CA ALA A 73 -1.26 -1.92 8.35
C ALA A 73 -2.64 -2.62 8.44
N LYS A 74 -3.02 -3.37 7.41
CA LYS A 74 -4.27 -4.14 7.37
C LYS A 74 -4.33 -5.17 8.50
N ASP A 75 -3.25 -5.92 8.71
CA ASP A 75 -3.22 -6.99 9.71
C ASP A 75 -3.17 -6.45 11.15
N SER A 76 -2.58 -5.27 11.37
CA SER A 76 -2.50 -4.67 12.72
C SER A 76 -3.85 -4.21 13.27
N LEU A 77 -4.83 -3.89 12.42
CA LEU A 77 -6.10 -3.27 12.81
C LEU A 77 -7.04 -4.19 13.61
N TYR A 78 -6.81 -5.50 13.59
CA TYR A 78 -7.75 -6.47 14.16
C TYR A 78 -7.09 -7.68 14.84
N ARG A 79 -5.77 -7.84 14.70
CA ARG A 79 -5.13 -9.11 15.04
C ARG A 79 -4.54 -9.16 16.45
N LYS A 80 -3.90 -8.09 16.92
CA LYS A 80 -3.10 -8.17 18.15
C LYS A 80 -3.96 -8.27 19.40
N SER A 81 -4.94 -7.39 19.55
CA SER A 81 -5.91 -7.40 20.65
C SER A 81 -6.61 -8.74 20.76
N ASP A 82 -6.97 -9.34 19.63
CA ASP A 82 -7.62 -10.64 19.58
C ASP A 82 -6.66 -11.80 19.87
N GLU A 83 -5.41 -11.73 19.43
CA GLU A 83 -4.35 -12.66 19.87
C GLU A 83 -4.19 -12.62 21.39
N TYR A 84 -4.04 -11.42 21.97
CA TYR A 84 -3.92 -11.25 23.43
C TYR A 84 -5.18 -11.71 24.15
N ALA A 85 -6.36 -11.37 23.63
CA ALA A 85 -7.63 -11.78 24.22
C ALA A 85 -7.81 -13.30 24.18
N LYS A 86 -7.42 -14.00 23.10
CA LYS A 86 -7.43 -15.46 23.04
C LYS A 86 -6.54 -16.08 24.12
N ILE A 87 -5.33 -15.54 24.31
CA ILE A 87 -4.43 -15.98 25.39
C ILE A 87 -5.07 -15.76 26.76
N LEU A 88 -5.71 -14.61 26.98
CA LEU A 88 -6.40 -14.31 28.23
C LEU A 88 -7.62 -15.21 28.45
N LEU A 89 -8.38 -15.51 27.40
CA LEU A 89 -9.52 -16.41 27.45
C LEU A 89 -9.08 -17.86 27.76
N LEU A 90 -7.96 -18.31 27.20
CA LEU A 90 -7.38 -19.63 27.50
C LEU A 90 -6.94 -19.74 28.97
N THR A 91 -6.42 -18.65 29.54
CA THR A 91 -5.98 -18.61 30.94
C THR A 91 -7.11 -18.37 31.93
N ARG A 92 -8.30 -17.98 31.45
CA ARG A 92 -9.51 -17.73 32.25
C ARG A 92 -10.69 -18.59 31.79
N PRO A 93 -10.65 -19.91 32.03
CA PRO A 93 -11.73 -20.81 31.63
C PRO A 93 -13.08 -20.50 32.31
N GLU A 94 -13.07 -19.75 33.42
CA GLU A 94 -14.28 -19.23 34.08
C GLU A 94 -15.16 -18.36 33.16
N TYR A 95 -14.60 -17.79 32.08
CA TYR A 95 -15.37 -17.06 31.07
C TYR A 95 -16.11 -17.95 30.08
N SER A 96 -15.92 -19.28 30.14
CA SER A 96 -16.65 -20.24 29.33
C SER A 96 -18.12 -20.31 29.75
N ASN A 97 -18.44 -20.61 31.01
CA ASN A 97 -19.82 -20.68 31.56
C ASN A 97 -20.87 -21.30 30.60
N ASN A 98 -20.52 -22.34 29.84
CA ASN A 98 -21.34 -22.96 28.79
C ASN A 98 -21.84 -21.98 27.69
N ASP A 99 -21.19 -20.85 27.54
CA ASP A 99 -21.43 -19.91 26.45
C ASP A 99 -20.78 -20.45 25.17
N PRO A 100 -21.58 -20.77 24.12
CA PRO A 100 -21.04 -21.22 22.85
C PRO A 100 -20.08 -20.19 22.23
N LEU A 101 -20.26 -18.90 22.49
CA LEU A 101 -19.39 -17.84 21.98
C LEU A 101 -17.97 -17.89 22.58
N TYR A 102 -17.76 -18.54 23.72
CA TYR A 102 -16.41 -18.80 24.25
C TYR A 102 -15.58 -19.62 23.26
N SER A 103 -16.17 -20.71 22.75
CA SER A 103 -15.49 -21.57 21.79
C SER A 103 -15.26 -20.87 20.46
N VAL A 104 -16.23 -20.08 19.99
CA VAL A 104 -16.10 -19.28 18.77
C VAL A 104 -14.98 -18.25 18.93
N SER A 105 -14.97 -17.49 20.02
CA SER A 105 -13.94 -16.48 20.28
C SER A 105 -12.53 -17.05 20.40
N LEU A 106 -12.37 -18.28 20.90
CA LEU A 106 -11.08 -18.96 20.98
C LEU A 106 -10.62 -19.56 19.65
N PHE A 107 -11.51 -20.26 18.95
CA PHE A 107 -11.14 -21.11 17.81
C PHE A 107 -11.40 -20.46 16.45
N GLN A 108 -12.08 -19.32 16.40
CA GLN A 108 -12.14 -18.51 15.18
C GLN A 108 -10.73 -18.15 14.73
N GLY A 109 -10.51 -18.08 13.41
CA GLY A 109 -9.26 -17.57 12.84
C GLY A 109 -8.95 -16.15 13.33
N LEU A 110 -7.68 -15.75 13.24
CA LEU A 110 -7.28 -14.37 13.49
C LEU A 110 -7.50 -13.57 12.20
N ASP A 111 -8.72 -13.08 12.03
CA ASP A 111 -9.12 -12.23 10.91
C ASP A 111 -9.83 -10.95 11.39
N GLN A 112 -10.26 -10.12 10.44
CA GLN A 112 -10.95 -8.85 10.72
C GLN A 112 -12.30 -9.04 11.44
N ASN A 113 -12.85 -10.24 11.43
CA ASN A 113 -14.12 -10.59 12.05
C ASN A 113 -13.92 -11.32 13.37
N SER A 114 -12.67 -11.50 13.82
CA SER A 114 -12.37 -12.14 15.09
C SER A 114 -13.01 -11.34 16.22
N ILE A 115 -13.67 -12.06 17.14
CA ILE A 115 -14.50 -11.46 18.20
C ILE A 115 -13.87 -11.59 19.59
N ALA A 116 -12.60 -12.02 19.70
CA ALA A 116 -12.03 -12.45 20.97
C ALA A 116 -11.88 -11.30 21.97
N ALA A 117 -11.34 -10.15 21.55
CA ALA A 117 -11.21 -8.99 22.43
C ALA A 117 -12.58 -8.43 22.82
N THR A 118 -13.53 -8.42 21.89
CA THR A 118 -14.90 -7.97 22.14
C THR A 118 -15.64 -8.89 23.09
N TYR A 119 -15.51 -10.21 22.91
CA TYR A 119 -16.07 -11.21 23.83
C TYR A 119 -15.47 -11.07 25.24
N PHE A 120 -14.14 -10.94 25.34
CA PHE A 120 -13.45 -10.71 26.60
C PHE A 120 -13.96 -9.46 27.32
N LEU A 121 -14.16 -8.35 26.60
CA LEU A 121 -14.77 -7.14 27.15
C LEU A 121 -16.19 -7.39 27.67
N PHE A 122 -17.04 -8.07 26.88
CA PHE A 122 -18.44 -8.28 27.24
C PHE A 122 -18.62 -9.20 28.46
N LYS A 123 -17.67 -10.10 28.72
CA LYS A 123 -17.76 -10.99 29.88
C LYS A 123 -17.61 -10.30 31.22
N ASP A 124 -16.78 -9.28 31.28
CA ASP A 124 -16.62 -8.49 32.50
C ASP A 124 -16.26 -7.05 32.12
N PRO A 125 -17.26 -6.23 31.73
CA PRO A 125 -17.00 -4.88 31.26
C PRO A 125 -16.32 -4.01 32.30
N ALA A 126 -16.62 -4.19 33.59
CA ALA A 126 -16.04 -3.35 34.64
C ALA A 126 -14.53 -3.59 34.79
N ASN A 127 -14.09 -4.85 34.74
CA ASN A 127 -12.68 -5.20 34.95
C ASN A 127 -11.86 -5.27 33.67
N ASN A 128 -12.47 -5.60 32.52
CA ASN A 128 -11.75 -5.81 31.27
C ASN A 128 -11.67 -4.56 30.39
N PHE A 129 -12.48 -3.53 30.66
CA PHE A 129 -12.51 -2.29 29.87
C PHE A 129 -11.15 -1.57 29.77
N PRO A 130 -10.40 -1.35 30.86
CA PRO A 130 -9.09 -0.68 30.75
C PRO A 130 -8.12 -1.43 29.85
N LEU A 131 -8.07 -2.77 29.99
CA LEU A 131 -7.20 -3.62 29.18
C LEU A 131 -7.63 -3.65 27.71
N TYR A 132 -8.94 -3.73 27.44
CA TYR A 132 -9.48 -3.66 26.09
C TYR A 132 -9.08 -2.35 25.40
N PHE A 133 -9.24 -1.21 26.07
CA PHE A 133 -8.83 0.10 25.53
C PHE A 133 -7.33 0.20 25.32
N ALA A 134 -6.51 -0.34 26.23
CA ALA A 134 -5.06 -0.38 26.06
C ALA A 134 -4.66 -1.20 24.82
N LEU A 135 -5.28 -2.38 24.62
CA LEU A 135 -5.02 -3.22 23.46
C LEU A 135 -5.47 -2.54 22.15
N LYS A 136 -6.68 -1.98 22.12
CA LYS A 136 -7.22 -1.29 20.92
C LYS A 136 -6.46 -0.01 20.57
N SER A 137 -6.08 0.80 21.56
CA SER A 137 -5.31 2.01 21.31
C SER A 137 -3.92 1.72 20.74
N ASN A 138 -3.27 0.63 21.18
CA ASN A 138 -2.00 0.19 20.61
C ASN A 138 -2.14 -0.28 19.16
N GLU A 139 -3.20 -1.04 18.85
CA GLU A 139 -3.53 -1.44 17.47
C GLU A 139 -3.76 -0.22 16.56
N GLU A 140 -4.57 0.73 17.00
CA GLU A 140 -4.85 1.95 16.24
C GLU A 140 -3.57 2.75 15.97
N TRP A 141 -2.68 2.84 16.96
CA TRP A 141 -1.40 3.51 16.80
C TRP A 141 -0.53 2.81 15.75
N GLU A 142 -0.37 1.49 15.85
CA GLU A 142 0.42 0.70 14.90
C GLU A 142 -0.16 0.78 13.48
N ALA A 143 -1.47 0.63 13.34
CA ALA A 143 -2.16 0.70 12.05
C ALA A 143 -2.04 2.09 11.42
N LYS A 144 -2.15 3.15 12.22
CA LYS A 144 -1.97 4.52 11.74
C LYS A 144 -0.53 4.79 11.35
N HIS A 145 0.44 4.32 12.13
CA HIS A 145 1.86 4.47 11.83
C HIS A 145 2.21 3.75 10.53
N SER A 146 1.83 2.48 10.43
CA SER A 146 2.04 1.63 9.26
C SER A 146 1.33 2.19 8.02
N GLY A 147 0.06 2.58 8.14
CA GLY A 147 -0.70 3.21 7.05
C GLY A 147 -0.12 4.55 6.60
N SER A 148 0.41 5.36 7.52
CA SER A 148 1.13 6.59 7.17
C SER A 148 2.42 6.28 6.41
N PHE A 149 3.18 5.26 6.82
CA PHE A 149 4.40 4.86 6.14
C PHE A 149 4.11 4.27 4.75
N HIS A 150 3.10 3.39 4.63
CA HIS A 150 2.57 2.91 3.35
C HIS A 150 2.23 4.07 2.41
N LYS A 151 1.52 5.09 2.89
CA LYS A 151 1.18 6.27 2.08
C LYS A 151 2.40 7.02 1.58
N GLN A 152 3.43 7.18 2.42
CA GLN A 152 4.69 7.83 2.02
C GLN A 152 5.40 7.00 0.95
N LEU A 153 5.52 5.69 1.16
CA LEU A 153 6.11 4.77 0.18
C LEU A 153 5.33 4.76 -1.14
N ALA A 154 4.00 4.82 -1.09
CA ALA A 154 3.15 4.91 -2.28
C ALA A 154 3.43 6.19 -3.08
N TYR A 155 3.59 7.35 -2.41
CA TYR A 155 3.98 8.59 -3.09
C TYR A 155 5.39 8.54 -3.67
N SER A 156 6.34 7.95 -2.94
CA SER A 156 7.70 7.74 -3.47
C SER A 156 7.68 6.81 -4.68
N THR A 157 6.91 5.73 -4.64
CA THR A 157 6.73 4.79 -5.76
C THR A 157 6.14 5.51 -6.97
N PHE A 158 5.08 6.29 -6.76
CA PHE A 158 4.46 7.08 -7.83
C PHE A 158 5.45 8.10 -8.44
N GLY A 159 6.20 8.83 -7.61
CA GLY A 159 7.23 9.75 -8.07
C GLY A 159 8.33 9.07 -8.88
N MET A 160 8.76 7.88 -8.45
CA MET A 160 9.75 7.08 -9.17
C MET A 160 9.21 6.51 -10.48
N TYR A 161 7.93 6.12 -10.54
CA TYR A 161 7.27 5.79 -11.81
C TYR A 161 7.29 6.97 -12.78
N LEU A 162 6.97 8.17 -12.32
CA LEU A 162 7.02 9.38 -13.16
C LEU A 162 8.43 9.66 -13.67
N LEU A 163 9.46 9.53 -12.82
CA LEU A 163 10.85 9.69 -13.24
C LEU A 163 11.27 8.64 -14.26
N THR A 164 10.94 7.38 -14.02
CA THR A 164 11.26 6.25 -14.90
C THR A 164 10.60 6.43 -16.28
N ALA A 165 9.32 6.81 -16.30
CA ALA A 165 8.57 7.10 -17.52
C ALA A 165 9.08 8.36 -18.25
N GLY A 166 9.44 9.40 -17.51
CA GLY A 166 10.02 10.63 -18.06
C GLY A 166 11.35 10.38 -18.76
N LEU A 167 12.23 9.57 -18.16
CA LEU A 167 13.48 9.13 -18.79
C LEU A 167 13.21 8.34 -20.07
N ALA A 168 12.22 7.44 -20.07
CA ALA A 168 11.84 6.68 -21.26
C ALA A 168 11.30 7.58 -22.40
N PHE A 169 10.49 8.58 -22.07
CA PHE A 169 9.95 9.52 -23.06
C PHE A 169 11.05 10.38 -23.71
N LEU A 170 12.03 10.85 -22.93
CA LEU A 170 13.17 11.60 -23.47
C LEU A 170 14.05 10.71 -24.36
N LEU A 171 14.25 9.45 -23.99
CA LEU A 171 14.93 8.45 -24.82
C LEU A 171 14.21 8.21 -26.17
N LEU A 172 12.87 8.21 -26.18
CA LEU A 172 12.07 8.03 -27.40
C LEU A 172 12.14 9.24 -28.34
N LYS A 173 12.26 10.46 -27.78
CA LYS A 173 12.27 11.71 -28.56
C LYS A 173 13.60 11.98 -29.26
N GLU A 174 14.70 11.37 -28.81
CA GLU A 174 16.01 11.44 -29.48
C GLU A 174 16.23 10.35 -30.55
N LEU A 175 15.23 9.51 -30.82
CA LEU A 175 15.25 8.40 -31.80
C LEU A 175 14.58 8.79 -33.12
#